data_AF-A0A835TCE6-F1
#
_entry.id   AF-A0A835TCE6-F1
#
_cell.length_a   1.000
_cell.length_b   1.000
_cell.length_c   1.000
_cell.angle_alpha   90.00
_cell.angle_beta   90.00
_cell.angle_gamma   90.00
#
_symmetry.space_group_name_H-M   'P 1'
#
loop_
_entity.id
_entity.type
_entity.pdbx_description
1 polymer ?
#
loop_
_entity_poly.entity_id
_entity_poly.type
_entity_poly.pdbx_seq_one_letter_code
_entity_poly.pdbx_strand_id
1 'polypeptide(L)'
;MEACLALVKEKLPGAGPSAGASSGSSAGGGDGGGGSGNSSSGAEAATELFRCSALWPDPADDPSFAAFAAVRTDAKRRLVAHFGDALAVLNKKQLYEQMRALPAVGLEVLLESDDFGTDSESSVVLVLAKWMKVNYSGTDADTRRRLCGHLRLVQCSRAYLDWVLPALARDHLLHPDSQAGWRLVTPDQSGWLSKYASASGAMKEALWQ
;
A
#
# COMPACT_ATOMS: atom_id res chain seq x y z
N MET A 1 -23.86 3.74 8.99
CA MET A 1 -23.44 2.38 8.59
C MET A 1 -24.18 1.92 7.34
N GLU A 2 -25.53 1.86 7.38
CA GLU A 2 -26.33 1.45 6.20
C GLU A 2 -26.11 2.33 4.96
N ALA A 3 -25.90 3.64 5.11
CA ALA A 3 -25.64 4.53 3.98
C ALA A 3 -24.28 4.29 3.29
N CYS A 4 -23.14 4.14 4.01
CA CYS A 4 -21.84 3.80 3.36
C CYS A 4 -21.95 2.42 2.69
N LEU A 5 -22.57 1.43 3.35
CA LEU A 5 -22.70 0.07 2.81
C LEU A 5 -23.66 -0.01 1.62
N ALA A 6 -24.77 0.74 1.62
CA ALA A 6 -25.70 0.80 0.51
C ALA A 6 -25.07 1.49 -0.70
N LEU A 7 -24.38 2.62 -0.48
CA LEU A 7 -23.71 3.37 -1.54
C LEU A 7 -22.55 2.56 -2.14
N VAL A 8 -21.80 1.83 -1.31
CA VAL A 8 -20.74 0.91 -1.76
C VAL A 8 -21.32 -0.31 -2.47
N LYS A 9 -22.42 -0.93 -1.98
CA LYS A 9 -23.09 -2.04 -2.67
C LYS A 9 -23.69 -1.63 -4.01
N GLU A 10 -24.25 -0.42 -4.10
CA GLU A 10 -24.82 0.14 -5.34
C GLU A 10 -23.72 0.46 -6.37
N LYS A 11 -22.54 0.91 -5.91
CA LYS A 11 -21.39 1.27 -6.77
C LYS A 11 -20.43 0.11 -7.05
N LEU A 12 -20.53 -1.01 -6.33
CA LEU A 12 -19.76 -2.24 -6.54
C LEU A 12 -20.62 -3.41 -7.07
N PRO A 13 -21.41 -3.28 -8.16
CA PRO A 13 -22.10 -4.43 -8.70
C PRO A 13 -21.09 -5.39 -9.37
N GLY A 14 -21.02 -6.61 -8.84
CA GLY A 14 -20.68 -7.87 -9.51
C GLY A 14 -19.39 -7.94 -10.35
N ALA A 15 -18.31 -8.48 -9.78
CA ALA A 15 -17.35 -9.26 -10.56
C ALA A 15 -17.81 -10.72 -10.53
N GLY A 16 -18.47 -11.19 -11.59
CA GLY A 16 -18.65 -12.62 -11.82
C GLY A 16 -17.29 -13.32 -12.00
N PRO A 17 -17.21 -14.65 -11.82
CA PRO A 17 -15.96 -15.38 -11.96
C PRO A 17 -15.50 -15.35 -13.42
N SER A 18 -14.39 -14.66 -13.73
CA SER A 18 -13.77 -14.78 -15.05
C SER A 18 -13.04 -16.11 -15.12
N ALA A 19 -13.66 -17.08 -15.78
CA ALA A 19 -13.04 -18.34 -16.15
C ALA A 19 -11.79 -18.07 -17.00
N GLY A 20 -10.66 -18.65 -16.60
CA GLY A 20 -9.45 -18.67 -17.40
C GLY A 20 -9.68 -19.46 -18.69
N ALA A 21 -9.44 -18.82 -19.82
CA ALA A 21 -9.25 -19.48 -21.10
C ALA A 21 -7.98 -18.92 -21.75
N SER A 22 -6.95 -19.75 -21.77
CA SER A 22 -5.71 -19.56 -22.52
C SER A 22 -5.94 -19.88 -24.00
N SER A 23 -5.59 -18.96 -24.91
CA SER A 23 -5.14 -19.30 -26.28
C SER A 23 -4.59 -18.09 -27.05
N GLY A 24 -3.32 -18.19 -27.45
CA GLY A 24 -2.84 -17.96 -28.83
C GLY A 24 -2.95 -16.58 -29.51
N SER A 25 -1.79 -15.96 -29.68
CA SER A 25 -1.31 -15.02 -30.73
C SER A 25 -2.22 -14.58 -31.88
N SER A 26 -2.25 -13.27 -32.17
CA SER A 26 -1.74 -12.64 -33.41
C SER A 26 -2.07 -11.14 -33.49
N ALA A 27 -1.25 -10.41 -34.26
CA ALA A 27 -1.21 -8.95 -34.38
C ALA A 27 -2.38 -8.34 -35.16
N GLY A 28 -2.66 -7.05 -34.89
CA GLY A 28 -3.52 -6.20 -35.72
C GLY A 28 -3.93 -4.94 -34.98
N GLY A 29 -3.57 -3.77 -35.52
CA GLY A 29 -3.92 -2.46 -34.98
C GLY A 29 -5.40 -2.10 -35.14
N GLY A 30 -5.85 -1.13 -34.36
CA GLY A 30 -7.17 -0.54 -34.44
C GLY A 30 -7.41 0.41 -33.29
N ASP A 31 -7.43 1.70 -33.60
CA ASP A 31 -7.95 2.78 -32.76
C ASP A 31 -9.41 2.48 -32.36
N GLY A 32 -9.74 2.70 -31.09
CA GLY A 32 -11.07 2.45 -30.55
C GLY A 32 -11.23 3.03 -29.17
N GLY A 33 -11.53 4.34 -29.11
CA GLY A 33 -11.97 4.99 -27.89
C GLY A 33 -13.33 4.49 -27.41
N GLY A 34 -13.55 4.56 -26.09
CA GLY A 34 -14.88 4.48 -25.47
C GLY A 34 -15.01 3.38 -24.42
N GLY A 35 -15.00 3.78 -23.15
CA GLY A 35 -15.38 2.88 -22.05
C GLY A 35 -14.84 3.17 -20.65
N SER A 36 -14.25 4.33 -20.35
CA SER A 36 -13.76 4.66 -19.00
C SER A 36 -14.79 5.43 -18.16
N GLY A 37 -15.96 4.82 -17.93
CA GLY A 37 -17.00 5.37 -17.04
C GLY A 37 -17.18 4.61 -15.71
N ASN A 38 -16.64 3.39 -15.61
CA ASN A 38 -16.97 2.46 -14.52
C ASN A 38 -15.80 2.20 -13.54
N SER A 39 -14.56 2.53 -13.94
CA SER A 39 -13.35 2.31 -13.12
C SER A 39 -13.14 3.41 -12.09
N SER A 40 -13.36 4.68 -12.46
CA SER A 40 -13.18 5.84 -11.56
C SER A 40 -14.19 5.84 -10.41
N SER A 41 -15.45 5.54 -10.69
CA SER A 41 -16.52 5.48 -9.69
C SER A 41 -16.33 4.33 -8.69
N GLY A 42 -15.80 3.19 -9.15
CA GLY A 42 -15.48 2.05 -8.29
C GLY A 42 -14.30 2.30 -7.35
N ALA A 43 -13.27 3.01 -7.83
CA ALA A 43 -12.11 3.39 -7.03
C ALA A 43 -12.45 4.44 -5.96
N GLU A 44 -13.32 5.40 -6.30
CA GLU A 44 -13.81 6.40 -5.37
C GLU A 44 -14.67 5.75 -4.27
N ALA A 45 -15.57 4.83 -4.63
CA ALA A 45 -16.35 4.06 -3.67
C ALA A 45 -15.47 3.17 -2.78
N ALA A 46 -14.42 2.55 -3.32
CA ALA A 46 -13.45 1.78 -2.55
C ALA A 46 -12.71 2.67 -1.54
N THR A 47 -12.25 3.85 -1.98
CA THR A 47 -11.58 4.83 -1.11
C THR A 47 -12.50 5.28 0.03
N GLU A 48 -13.77 5.54 -0.28
CA GLU A 48 -14.76 5.96 0.71
C GLU A 48 -15.07 4.86 1.74
N LEU A 49 -15.11 3.60 1.31
CA LEU A 49 -15.26 2.46 2.22
C LEU A 49 -14.15 2.42 3.27
N PHE A 50 -12.90 2.69 2.88
CA PHE A 50 -11.76 2.73 3.82
C PHE A 50 -11.79 3.96 4.73
N ARG A 51 -12.44 5.06 4.30
CA ARG A 51 -12.69 6.22 5.18
C ARG A 51 -13.73 5.89 6.25
N CYS A 52 -14.75 5.09 5.93
CA CYS A 52 -15.74 4.62 6.91
C CYS A 52 -15.23 3.44 7.80
N SER A 53 -13.91 3.25 7.97
CA SER A 53 -13.34 2.07 8.69
C SER A 53 -13.77 1.95 10.15
N ALA A 54 -14.04 3.06 10.84
CA ALA A 54 -14.57 3.06 12.20
C ALA A 54 -16.00 2.51 12.32
N LEU A 55 -16.71 2.32 11.20
CA LEU A 55 -18.10 1.84 11.14
C LEU A 55 -18.20 0.39 10.67
N TRP A 56 -17.07 -0.31 10.54
CA TRP A 56 -17.05 -1.69 10.06
C TRP A 56 -17.61 -2.65 11.12
N PRO A 57 -18.37 -3.68 10.71
CA PRO A 57 -18.93 -4.66 11.63
C PRO A 57 -17.82 -5.48 12.31
N ASP A 58 -18.04 -5.82 13.58
CA ASP A 58 -17.12 -6.66 14.35
C ASP A 58 -17.20 -8.12 13.85
N PRO A 59 -16.06 -8.77 13.54
CA PRO A 59 -16.04 -10.19 13.16
C PRO A 59 -16.64 -11.15 14.19
N ALA A 60 -16.63 -10.81 15.49
CA ALA A 60 -17.11 -11.70 16.53
C ALA A 60 -18.65 -11.69 16.70
N ASP A 61 -19.29 -10.56 16.39
CA ASP A 61 -20.66 -10.28 16.85
C ASP A 61 -21.68 -10.12 15.72
N ASP A 62 -21.24 -10.06 14.45
CA ASP A 62 -22.14 -9.73 13.33
C ASP A 62 -22.26 -10.87 12.27
N PRO A 63 -23.44 -11.50 12.10
CA PRO A 63 -23.66 -12.52 11.07
C PRO A 63 -23.55 -11.96 9.63
N SER A 64 -23.58 -10.65 9.43
CA SER A 64 -23.36 -9.99 8.14
C SER A 64 -21.87 -9.79 7.80
N PHE A 65 -20.95 -10.10 8.74
CA PHE A 65 -19.51 -9.92 8.54
C PHE A 65 -18.99 -10.66 7.31
N ALA A 66 -19.49 -11.87 7.01
CA ALA A 66 -19.07 -12.61 5.82
C ALA A 66 -19.39 -11.87 4.51
N ALA A 67 -20.58 -11.28 4.42
CA ALA A 67 -20.97 -10.47 3.27
C ALA A 67 -20.16 -9.18 3.19
N PHE A 68 -19.87 -8.55 4.33
CA PHE A 68 -19.00 -7.38 4.40
C PHE A 68 -17.56 -7.71 4.00
N ALA A 69 -17.02 -8.84 4.43
CA ALA A 69 -15.68 -9.29 4.08
C ALA A 69 -15.52 -9.47 2.57
N ALA A 70 -16.54 -10.02 1.88
CA ALA A 70 -16.55 -10.11 0.42
C ALA A 70 -16.49 -8.74 -0.26
N VAL A 71 -17.30 -7.76 0.22
CA VAL A 71 -17.27 -6.38 -0.26
C VAL A 71 -15.90 -5.74 -0.01
N ARG A 72 -15.31 -5.96 1.17
CA ARG A 72 -13.99 -5.46 1.52
C ARG A 72 -12.91 -6.03 0.60
N THR A 73 -12.97 -7.32 0.28
CA THR A 73 -12.04 -7.96 -0.66
C THR A 73 -12.15 -7.36 -2.06
N ASP A 74 -13.36 -7.12 -2.57
CA ASP A 74 -13.54 -6.44 -3.87
C ASP A 74 -13.01 -5.00 -3.84
N ALA A 75 -13.31 -4.27 -2.77
CA ALA A 75 -12.83 -2.90 -2.59
C ALA A 75 -11.29 -2.84 -2.49
N LYS A 76 -10.64 -3.77 -1.77
CA LYS A 76 -9.17 -3.90 -1.74
C LYS A 76 -8.62 -4.04 -3.16
N ARG A 77 -9.14 -5.00 -3.93
CA ARG A 77 -8.70 -5.25 -5.32
C ARG A 77 -8.86 -4.02 -6.21
N ARG A 78 -10.00 -3.32 -6.13
CA ARG A 78 -10.24 -2.11 -6.92
C ARG A 78 -9.34 -0.95 -6.50
N LEU A 79 -9.06 -0.82 -5.21
CA LEU A 79 -8.13 0.20 -4.70
C LEU A 79 -6.72 -0.03 -5.25
N VAL A 80 -6.22 -1.26 -5.17
CA VAL A 80 -4.90 -1.63 -5.68
C VAL A 80 -4.83 -1.42 -7.19
N ALA A 81 -5.84 -1.88 -7.94
CA ALA A 81 -5.90 -1.70 -9.39
C ALA A 81 -5.95 -0.22 -9.82
N HIS A 82 -6.59 0.65 -9.01
CA HIS A 82 -6.67 2.09 -9.28
C HIS A 82 -5.32 2.79 -9.10
N PHE A 83 -4.62 2.50 -8.01
CA PHE A 83 -3.29 3.06 -7.79
C PHE A 83 -2.24 2.42 -8.71
N GLY A 84 -2.43 1.14 -9.05
CA GLY A 84 -1.59 0.38 -9.97
C GLY A 84 -0.23 0.09 -9.37
N ASP A 85 0.69 1.04 -9.53
CA ASP A 85 2.08 0.89 -9.14
C ASP A 85 2.63 2.15 -8.43
N ALA A 86 3.65 1.96 -7.61
CA ALA A 86 4.26 3.03 -6.82
C ALA A 86 4.77 4.20 -7.68
N LEU A 87 5.29 3.92 -8.88
CA LEU A 87 5.84 4.93 -9.77
C LEU A 87 4.71 5.79 -10.37
N ALA A 88 3.59 5.19 -10.75
CA ALA A 88 2.39 5.87 -11.20
C ALA A 88 1.82 6.77 -10.10
N VAL A 89 1.77 6.28 -8.85
CA VAL A 89 1.33 7.09 -7.70
C VAL A 89 2.23 8.31 -7.50
N LEU A 90 3.55 8.15 -7.60
CA LEU A 90 4.51 9.23 -7.37
C LEU A 90 4.57 10.25 -8.51
N ASN A 91 4.32 9.84 -9.75
CA ASN A 91 4.45 10.71 -10.93
C ASN A 91 3.14 11.31 -11.43
N LYS A 92 1.99 10.70 -11.15
CA LYS A 92 0.69 11.24 -11.58
C LYS A 92 0.08 12.09 -10.47
N LYS A 93 -0.04 13.39 -10.71
CA LYS A 93 -0.56 14.37 -9.73
C LYS A 93 -1.88 13.93 -9.07
N GLN A 94 -2.82 13.41 -9.85
CA GLN A 94 -4.11 12.96 -9.34
C GLN A 94 -3.96 11.81 -8.33
N LEU A 95 -3.20 10.76 -8.68
CA LEU A 95 -2.97 9.62 -7.79
C LEU A 95 -2.16 10.02 -6.57
N TYR A 96 -1.19 10.93 -6.73
CA TYR A 96 -0.40 11.45 -5.63
C TYR A 96 -1.27 12.15 -4.58
N GLU A 97 -2.18 13.03 -4.99
CA GLU A 97 -3.10 13.70 -4.06
C GLU A 97 -4.10 12.74 -3.44
N GLN A 98 -4.61 11.77 -4.21
CA GLN A 98 -5.51 10.74 -3.69
C GLN A 98 -4.81 9.85 -2.66
N MET A 99 -3.56 9.46 -2.90
CA MET A 99 -2.75 8.70 -1.95
C MET A 99 -2.56 9.50 -0.66
N ARG A 100 -2.23 10.79 -0.73
CA ARG A 100 -2.06 11.64 0.46
C ARG A 100 -3.33 11.80 1.30
N ALA A 101 -4.50 11.75 0.66
CA ALA A 101 -5.81 11.84 1.31
C ALA A 101 -6.37 10.47 1.73
N LEU A 102 -5.63 9.39 1.51
CA LEU A 102 -6.05 8.03 1.85
C LEU A 102 -5.94 7.83 3.37
N PRO A 103 -6.95 7.26 4.05
CA PRO A 103 -6.83 6.88 5.45
C PRO A 103 -5.78 5.79 5.63
N ALA A 104 -5.20 5.69 6.83
CA ALA A 104 -4.12 4.74 7.13
C ALA A 104 -4.45 3.29 6.74
N VAL A 105 -5.69 2.85 6.99
CA VAL A 105 -6.17 1.50 6.65
C VAL A 105 -6.15 1.26 5.14
N GLY A 106 -6.51 2.26 4.34
CA GLY A 106 -6.45 2.16 2.88
C GLY A 106 -5.02 2.09 2.36
N LEU A 107 -4.11 2.86 2.97
CA LEU A 107 -2.68 2.77 2.63
C LEU A 107 -2.09 1.43 3.03
N GLU A 108 -2.46 0.91 4.21
CA GLU A 108 -2.03 -0.40 4.69
C GLU A 108 -2.42 -1.51 3.69
N VAL A 109 -3.65 -1.48 3.17
CA VAL A 109 -4.09 -2.40 2.11
C VAL A 109 -3.23 -2.30 0.85
N LEU A 110 -2.82 -1.10 0.48
CA LEU A 110 -1.97 -0.90 -0.69
C LEU A 110 -0.57 -1.51 -0.48
N LEU A 111 0.00 -1.33 0.72
CA LEU A 111 1.33 -1.83 1.09
C LEU A 111 1.36 -3.34 1.34
N GLU A 112 0.26 -3.92 1.83
CA GLU A 112 0.11 -5.36 2.07
C GLU A 112 -0.02 -6.16 0.76
N SER A 113 -0.52 -5.53 -0.30
CA SER A 113 -0.89 -6.21 -1.54
C SER A 113 0.32 -6.52 -2.43
N ASP A 114 0.54 -7.79 -2.74
CA ASP A 114 1.55 -8.21 -3.72
C ASP A 114 1.23 -7.74 -5.16
N ASP A 115 -0.05 -7.44 -5.45
CA ASP A 115 -0.48 -6.89 -6.74
C ASP A 115 -0.17 -5.40 -6.91
N PHE A 116 0.32 -4.72 -5.86
CA PHE A 116 0.75 -3.32 -5.99
C PHE A 116 2.10 -3.28 -6.69
N GLY A 117 2.11 -2.80 -7.94
CA GLY A 117 3.31 -2.81 -8.76
C GLY A 117 4.43 -1.95 -8.16
N THR A 118 5.65 -2.49 -8.13
CA THR A 118 6.82 -1.74 -7.68
C THR A 118 8.02 -2.07 -8.57
N ASP A 119 8.83 -1.06 -8.86
CA ASP A 119 10.14 -1.24 -9.49
C ASP A 119 11.19 -1.66 -8.44
N SER A 120 11.08 -1.07 -7.25
CA SER A 120 11.88 -1.42 -6.08
C SER A 120 11.15 -1.05 -4.79
N GLU A 121 11.52 -1.70 -3.69
CA GLU A 121 11.00 -1.34 -2.37
C GLU A 121 11.30 0.11 -2.00
N SER A 122 12.38 0.70 -2.53
CA SER A 122 12.72 2.11 -2.32
C SER A 122 11.59 3.06 -2.75
N SER A 123 10.86 2.73 -3.81
CA SER A 123 9.70 3.51 -4.28
C SER A 123 8.52 3.41 -3.32
N VAL A 124 8.30 2.23 -2.73
CA VAL A 124 7.28 2.01 -1.69
C VAL A 124 7.60 2.83 -0.45
N VAL A 125 8.86 2.83 0.00
CA VAL A 125 9.27 3.66 1.14
C VAL A 125 9.06 5.13 0.84
N LEU A 126 9.28 5.59 -0.40
CA LEU A 126 9.02 6.96 -0.80
C LEU A 126 7.51 7.28 -0.77
N VAL A 127 6.65 6.38 -1.23
CA VAL A 127 5.18 6.53 -1.12
C VAL A 127 4.78 6.72 0.35
N LEU A 128 5.24 5.84 1.24
CA LEU A 128 4.93 5.95 2.67
C LEU A 128 5.48 7.24 3.29
N ALA A 129 6.71 7.65 2.93
CA ALA A 129 7.31 8.90 3.40
C ALA A 129 6.48 10.12 3.00
N LYS A 130 6.00 10.16 1.75
CA LYS A 130 5.14 11.25 1.26
C LYS A 130 3.79 11.29 1.96
N TRP A 131 3.23 10.13 2.27
CA TRP A 131 2.01 10.01 3.05
C TRP A 131 2.20 10.48 4.50
N MET A 132 3.24 9.99 5.17
CA MET A 132 3.58 10.37 6.55
C MET A 132 3.84 11.87 6.67
N LYS A 133 4.40 12.50 5.63
CA LYS A 133 4.62 13.95 5.62
C LYS A 133 3.33 14.77 5.88
N VAL A 134 2.17 14.23 5.54
CA VAL A 134 0.87 14.90 5.73
C VAL A 134 0.10 14.33 6.92
N ASN A 135 0.20 13.02 7.13
CA ASN A 135 -0.70 12.31 8.05
C ASN A 135 -0.07 11.98 9.41
N TYR A 136 1.20 12.34 9.64
CA TYR A 136 1.91 11.98 10.89
C TYR A 136 1.18 12.44 12.15
N SER A 137 0.73 13.69 12.20
CA SER A 137 0.05 14.26 13.38
C SER A 137 -1.34 13.67 13.63
N GLY A 138 -2.01 13.19 12.58
CA GLY A 138 -3.34 12.58 12.66
C GLY A 138 -3.34 11.07 12.88
N THR A 139 -2.16 10.44 12.91
CA THR A 139 -2.01 8.99 13.01
C THR A 139 -1.32 8.65 14.33
N ASP A 140 -1.78 7.62 15.05
CA ASP A 140 -1.15 7.17 16.29
C ASP A 140 0.15 6.37 16.04
N ALA A 141 0.94 6.15 17.10
CA ALA A 141 2.22 5.47 17.01
C ALA A 141 2.13 4.00 16.56
N ASP A 142 1.07 3.28 16.95
CA ASP A 142 0.91 1.87 16.60
C ASP A 142 0.53 1.71 15.12
N THR A 143 -0.33 2.60 14.60
CA THR A 143 -0.65 2.65 13.17
C THR A 143 0.59 2.97 12.34
N ARG A 144 1.43 3.92 12.77
CA ARG A 144 2.72 4.18 12.11
C ARG A 144 3.64 2.96 12.13
N ARG A 145 3.69 2.24 13.26
CA ARG A 145 4.47 0.99 13.40
C ARG A 145 3.98 -0.09 12.44
N ARG A 146 2.66 -0.30 12.33
CA ARG A 146 2.08 -1.28 11.39
C ARG A 146 2.44 -0.94 9.94
N LEU A 147 2.26 0.32 9.52
CA LEU A 147 2.62 0.76 8.18
C LEU A 147 4.10 0.56 7.86
N CYS A 148 5.00 0.88 8.79
CA CYS A 148 6.43 0.63 8.61
C CYS A 148 6.76 -0.88 8.54
N GLY A 149 5.97 -1.74 9.19
CA GLY A 149 6.16 -3.19 9.20
C GLY A 149 5.91 -3.87 7.84
N HIS A 150 5.17 -3.23 6.94
CA HIS A 150 4.96 -3.74 5.58
C HIS A 150 6.16 -3.55 4.65
N LEU A 151 7.13 -2.71 5.03
CA LEU A 151 8.27 -2.40 4.17
C LEU A 151 9.34 -3.50 4.22
N ARG A 152 9.67 -4.06 3.05
CA ARG A 152 10.70 -5.11 2.90
C ARG A 152 12.09 -4.50 2.75
N LEU A 153 12.60 -3.86 3.80
CA LEU A 153 13.81 -3.00 3.73
C LEU A 153 15.04 -3.63 3.10
N VAL A 154 15.22 -4.94 3.28
CA VAL A 154 16.31 -5.71 2.65
C VAL A 154 16.26 -5.64 1.11
N GLN A 155 15.08 -5.45 0.53
CA GLN A 155 14.81 -5.34 -0.90
C GLN A 155 14.95 -3.91 -1.42
N CYS A 156 15.27 -2.93 -0.57
CA CYS A 156 15.61 -1.59 -1.03
C CYS A 156 16.92 -1.60 -1.83
N SER A 157 17.05 -0.61 -2.72
CA SER A 157 18.28 -0.44 -3.51
C SER A 157 19.48 -0.18 -2.61
N ARG A 158 20.68 -0.55 -3.08
CA ARG A 158 21.91 -0.36 -2.32
C ARG A 158 22.17 1.09 -1.95
N ALA A 159 21.90 2.02 -2.89
CA ALA A 159 21.99 3.45 -2.62
C ALA A 159 21.04 3.88 -1.49
N TYR A 160 19.84 3.30 -1.44
CA TYR A 160 18.91 3.56 -0.35
C TYR A 160 19.44 3.05 0.99
N LEU A 161 19.93 1.80 1.03
CA LEU A 161 20.46 1.17 2.24
C LEU A 161 21.71 1.87 2.78
N ASP A 162 22.58 2.35 1.91
CA ASP A 162 23.87 2.92 2.30
C ASP A 162 23.78 4.40 2.66
N TRP A 163 22.84 5.15 2.07
CA TRP A 163 22.76 6.61 2.23
C TRP A 163 21.48 7.09 2.90
N VAL A 164 20.33 6.55 2.51
CA VAL A 164 19.03 7.05 2.97
C VAL A 164 18.63 6.41 4.29
N LEU A 165 18.83 5.10 4.42
CA LEU A 165 18.48 4.34 5.62
C LEU A 165 19.22 4.84 6.87
N PRO A 166 20.55 5.13 6.83
CA PRO A 166 21.26 5.65 8.01
C PRO A 166 20.84 7.07 8.36
N ALA A 167 20.53 7.91 7.36
CA ALA A 167 20.00 9.26 7.60
C ALA A 167 18.65 9.19 8.33
N LEU A 168 17.73 8.33 7.85
CA LEU A 168 16.44 8.12 8.51
C LEU A 168 16.58 7.54 9.92
N ALA A 169 17.54 6.64 10.14
CA ALA A 169 17.82 6.10 11.47
C ALA A 169 18.33 7.17 12.44
N ARG A 170 19.16 8.10 11.93
CA ARG A 170 19.63 9.25 12.70
C ARG A 170 18.49 10.22 13.01
N ASP A 171 17.63 10.51 12.04
CA ASP A 171 16.47 11.39 12.25
C ASP A 171 15.52 10.80 13.30
N HIS A 172 15.31 9.49 13.28
CA HIS A 172 14.51 8.79 14.29
C HIS A 172 15.13 8.87 15.69
N LEU A 173 16.45 8.67 15.80
CA LEU A 173 17.18 8.79 17.07
C LEU A 173 17.11 10.21 17.64
N LEU A 174 17.23 11.23 16.79
CA LEU A 174 17.23 12.64 17.22
C LEU A 174 15.81 13.17 17.50
N HIS A 175 14.80 12.65 16.80
CA HIS A 175 13.46 13.20 16.85
C HIS A 175 12.37 12.11 16.85
N PRO A 176 12.35 11.20 17.86
CA PRO A 176 11.51 10.00 17.86
C PRO A 176 10.01 10.30 17.81
N ASP A 177 9.58 11.41 18.42
CA ASP A 177 8.17 11.82 18.52
C ASP A 177 7.77 12.86 17.47
N SER A 178 8.59 13.03 16.43
CA SER A 178 8.36 14.01 15.38
C SER A 178 8.14 13.36 14.02
N GLN A 179 7.57 14.15 13.12
CA GLN A 179 7.46 13.82 11.70
C GLN A 179 8.82 13.57 11.03
N ALA A 180 9.91 14.18 11.51
CA ALA A 180 11.25 13.96 10.96
C ALA A 180 11.73 12.53 11.26
N GLY A 181 11.43 12.03 12.47
CA GLY A 181 11.76 10.68 12.93
C GLY A 181 10.67 9.65 12.66
N TRP A 182 9.85 9.82 11.61
CA TRP A 182 8.66 9.01 11.39
C TRP A 182 8.92 7.50 11.24
N ARG A 183 10.14 7.13 10.86
CA ARG A 183 10.51 5.74 10.57
C ARG A 183 11.21 5.10 11.75
N LEU A 184 10.62 4.01 12.26
CA LEU A 184 11.13 3.24 13.39
C LEU A 184 12.31 2.34 12.97
N VAL A 185 13.47 2.94 12.70
CA VAL A 185 14.71 2.19 12.41
C VAL A 185 15.84 2.75 13.27
N THR A 186 16.56 1.86 13.98
CA THR A 186 17.72 2.26 14.76
C THR A 186 18.99 2.28 13.91
N PRO A 187 20.02 3.05 14.30
CA PRO A 187 21.30 3.03 13.59
C PRO A 187 21.90 1.62 13.48
N ASP A 188 21.78 0.80 14.52
CA ASP A 188 22.27 -0.59 14.51
C ASP A 188 21.52 -1.46 13.49
N GLN A 189 20.20 -1.34 13.44
CA GLN A 189 19.38 -2.01 12.43
C GLN A 189 19.75 -1.57 11.01
N SER A 190 20.00 -0.27 10.80
CA SER A 190 20.42 0.24 9.49
C SER A 190 21.75 -0.37 9.02
N GLY A 191 22.74 -0.45 9.91
CA GLY A 191 24.03 -1.06 9.62
C GLY A 191 23.92 -2.56 9.38
N TRP A 192 23.08 -3.26 10.15
CA TRP A 192 22.82 -4.68 9.94
C TRP A 192 22.15 -4.95 8.59
N LEU A 193 21.15 -4.15 8.20
CA LEU A 193 20.45 -4.30 6.92
C LEU A 193 21.37 -4.10 5.71
N SER A 194 22.25 -3.09 5.74
CA SER A 194 23.24 -2.87 4.66
C SER A 194 24.23 -4.03 4.56
N LYS A 195 24.73 -4.54 5.70
CA LYS A 195 25.61 -5.73 5.74
C LYS A 195 24.91 -6.97 5.21
N TYR A 196 23.68 -7.23 5.64
CA TYR A 196 22.89 -8.39 5.21
C TYR A 196 22.60 -8.35 3.71
N ALA A 197 22.19 -7.18 3.18
CA ALA A 197 21.94 -7.01 1.75
C ALA A 197 23.20 -7.24 0.91
N SER A 198 24.38 -6.87 1.44
CA SER A 198 25.69 -7.04 0.79
C SER A 198 26.32 -8.43 0.99
N ALA A 199 25.78 -9.25 1.90
CA ALA A 199 26.33 -10.56 2.22
C ALA A 199 26.12 -11.56 1.06
N SER A 200 27.14 -12.37 0.78
CA SER A 200 27.01 -13.50 -0.13
C SER A 200 26.05 -14.56 0.44
N GLY A 201 25.54 -15.48 -0.40
CA GLY A 201 24.66 -16.56 0.07
C GLY A 201 25.25 -17.36 1.22
N ALA A 202 26.54 -17.73 1.12
CA ALA A 202 27.25 -18.43 2.19
C ALA A 202 27.38 -17.60 3.48
N MET A 203 27.53 -16.28 3.38
CA MET A 203 27.55 -15.39 4.56
C MET A 203 26.17 -15.23 5.20
N LYS A 204 25.09 -15.31 4.41
CA LYS A 204 23.71 -15.26 4.93
C LYS A 204 23.37 -16.53 5.70
N GLU A 205 23.75 -17.70 5.20
CA GLU A 205 23.57 -18.98 5.92
C GLU A 205 24.32 -19.01 7.25
N ALA A 206 25.52 -18.43 7.32
CA ALA A 206 26.31 -18.35 8.54
C ALA A 206 25.74 -17.37 9.60
N LEU A 207 24.81 -16.48 9.23
CA LEU A 207 24.16 -15.56 10.17
C LEU A 207 23.00 -16.22 10.95
N TRP A 208 22.57 -17.42 10.55
CA TRP A 208 21.48 -18.18 11.17
C TRP A 208 21.96 -19.38 12.00
N GLN A 209 23.28 -19.59 12.10
CA GLN A 209 23.92 -20.59 12.97
C GLN A 209 24.40 -19.95 14.27
#